data_AF-A0A4Q9AZU7-F1
#
_entry.id   AF-A0A4Q9AZU7-F1
#
_cell.length_a   1.000
_cell.length_b   1.000
_cell.length_c   1.000
_cell.angle_alpha   90.00
_cell.angle_beta   90.00
_cell.angle_gamma   90.00
#
_symmetry.space_group_name_H-M   'P 1'
#
loop_
_entity.id
_entity.type
_entity.pdbx_description
1 polymer ?
#
loop_
_entity_poly.entity_id
_entity_poly.type
_entity_poly.pdbx_seq_one_letter_code
_entity_poly.pdbx_strand_id
1 'polypeptide(L)'
;MRSQGIALVVTLALLVLIALLAFSTFFRTQIELWVTRNDTTSVQAFYAAEAGLQKYKAALFQQIAWREQVGHPEEAGGGSPACYSSTIAGFDWERNGNYSYFRGGIMELAVAEPVYDAQGNPIGSYTVQLREIVQPGGNRRYLLVSQGTSSGARAAVQAVLELDTSAYLDYAIFAGTGQANRWLNGGATIRGGIYITGDPNRPNDFVIESNGNFSLLNHYNLNTGYGSARDYVDPQYRQVNDLCASLRVQHGRIAVGGSTLIGEPDNPVKGVFVGRGGNDITGVVTDVCQNNRGVCAEATGPFDLANPPPFPELRATGSSWERIKPPACQRPGTSYSNWASCLVGEAQRRGVHIQFASNGQHVISWPSLADLPLDSVIVPPDPTACRAALNQSRSGHTLTLGGKAVDCSYTITYPTGQVVRGGFRYLPGTGNAPNLLEVFDHVTLEGFDLVLNQQPRGNNEDTTLYRARTYTLVEGERQVTRTATLAVLRQGTQGGNLDLNGRLYPSLAALADDPEGQTTFPHHALGLVAEGNVYQRASQVMAPLYAGGIFRIVKQNVLFGSVITREFCTTSAGNQDGCAAGQSAEVVYIRIPRDNRPLAMPAPRGGKPVFRVLSYERR
;
A
#
# COMPACT_ATOMS: atom_id res chain seq x y z
N MET A 1 25.77 50.54 -18.83
CA MET A 1 24.83 50.00 -17.82
C MET A 1 25.10 48.50 -17.64
N ARG A 2 25.16 48.05 -16.38
CA ARG A 2 24.95 46.67 -15.87
C ARG A 2 26.01 45.57 -16.13
N SER A 3 27.24 45.76 -15.64
CA SER A 3 28.13 44.62 -15.26
C SER A 3 28.29 44.46 -13.74
N GLN A 4 28.08 45.54 -12.96
CA GLN A 4 28.24 45.53 -11.51
C GLN A 4 27.04 44.94 -10.73
N GLY A 5 25.85 44.86 -11.35
CA GLY A 5 24.67 44.26 -10.72
C GLY A 5 24.64 42.73 -10.75
N ILE A 6 25.22 42.11 -11.78
CA ILE A 6 25.22 40.65 -11.96
C ILE A 6 26.17 39.99 -10.95
N ALA A 7 27.34 40.60 -10.70
CA ALA A 7 28.31 40.08 -9.72
C ALA A 7 27.72 40.04 -8.30
N LEU A 8 26.94 41.06 -7.91
CA LEU A 8 26.26 41.12 -6.62
C LEU A 8 25.16 40.04 -6.49
N VAL A 9 24.37 39.83 -7.54
CA VAL A 9 23.31 38.81 -7.54
C VAL A 9 23.91 37.41 -7.49
N VAL A 10 24.98 37.16 -8.25
CA VAL A 10 25.68 35.87 -8.25
C VAL A 10 26.32 35.58 -6.89
N THR A 11 26.98 36.57 -6.27
CA THR A 11 27.58 36.38 -4.93
C THR A 11 26.53 36.16 -3.85
N LEU A 12 25.38 36.87 -3.91
CA LEU A 12 24.29 36.65 -2.97
C LEU A 12 23.64 35.27 -3.13
N ALA A 13 23.43 34.82 -4.37
CA ALA A 13 22.92 33.48 -4.66
C ALA A 13 23.89 32.40 -4.17
N LEU A 14 25.19 32.59 -4.36
CA LEU A 14 26.23 31.65 -3.90
C LEU A 14 26.33 31.61 -2.38
N LEU A 15 26.18 32.75 -1.70
CA LEU A 15 26.08 32.81 -0.24
C LEU A 15 24.83 32.14 0.30
N VAL A 16 23.68 32.30 -0.36
CA VAL A 16 22.44 31.59 0.00
C VAL A 16 22.59 30.09 -0.22
N LEU A 17 23.28 29.67 -1.29
CA LEU A 17 23.52 28.26 -1.59
C LEU A 17 24.51 27.62 -0.60
N ILE A 18 25.57 28.34 -0.21
CA ILE A 18 26.48 27.94 0.87
C ILE A 18 25.74 27.92 2.21
N ALA A 19 24.90 28.91 2.50
CA ALA A 19 24.11 28.95 3.72
C ALA A 19 23.13 27.78 3.76
N LEU A 20 22.42 27.47 2.67
CA LEU A 20 21.53 26.32 2.57
C LEU A 20 22.30 24.99 2.69
N LEU A 21 23.48 24.87 2.08
CA LEU A 21 24.36 23.71 2.24
C LEU A 21 24.78 23.56 3.71
N ALA A 22 25.30 24.62 4.33
CA ALA A 22 25.70 24.63 5.73
C ALA A 22 24.53 24.32 6.68
N PHE A 23 23.37 24.96 6.47
CA PHE A 23 22.15 24.74 7.25
C PHE A 23 21.64 23.29 7.07
N SER A 24 21.71 22.74 5.84
CA SER A 24 21.34 21.34 5.57
C SER A 24 22.27 20.35 6.24
N THR A 25 23.58 20.65 6.35
CA THR A 25 24.53 19.83 7.10
C THR A 25 24.33 19.90 8.61
N PHE A 26 23.99 21.08 9.15
CA PHE A 26 23.70 21.23 10.59
C PHE A 26 22.45 20.45 11.02
N PHE A 27 21.37 20.46 10.23
CA PHE A 27 20.16 19.68 10.56
C PHE A 27 20.34 18.16 10.38
N ARG A 28 21.30 17.72 9.56
CA ARG A 28 21.65 16.29 9.41
C ARG A 28 22.59 15.78 10.50
N THR A 29 23.22 16.67 11.26
CA THR A 29 24.21 16.32 12.28
C THR A 29 23.77 16.81 13.66
N GLN A 30 22.80 16.12 14.26
CA GLN A 30 22.69 16.14 15.73
C GLN A 30 23.86 15.33 16.31
N ILE A 31 25.04 15.97 16.30
CA ILE A 31 26.26 15.50 16.95
C ILE A 31 26.28 16.13 18.34
N GLU A 32 26.63 15.35 19.35
CA GLU A 32 26.75 15.86 20.69
C GLU A 32 28.10 16.58 20.87
N LEU A 33 28.04 17.80 21.40
CA LEU A 33 29.21 18.61 21.72
C LEU A 33 29.06 19.08 23.17
N TRP A 34 30.10 18.89 23.97
CA TRP A 34 30.14 19.37 25.35
C TRP A 34 31.53 19.88 25.68
N VAL A 35 31.59 20.72 26.71
CA VAL A 35 32.84 21.20 27.30
C VAL A 35 33.04 20.46 28.61
N THR A 36 34.23 19.90 28.82
CA THR A 36 34.59 19.19 30.05
C THR A 36 35.95 19.67 30.58
N ARG A 37 36.18 19.47 31.88
CA ARG A 37 37.48 19.69 32.54
C ARG A 37 38.23 18.38 32.80
N ASN A 38 37.71 17.27 32.27
CA ASN A 38 38.35 15.98 32.42
C ASN A 38 39.71 15.95 31.68
N ASP A 39 40.58 15.05 32.10
CA ASP A 39 41.89 14.83 31.49
C ASP A 39 41.76 14.29 30.05
N THR A 40 42.82 14.49 29.25
CA THR A 40 42.82 14.10 27.82
C THR A 40 42.58 12.60 27.61
N THR A 41 43.07 11.75 28.50
CA THR A 41 42.90 10.29 28.44
C THR A 41 41.44 9.86 28.56
N SER A 42 40.69 10.42 29.51
CA SER A 42 39.25 10.14 29.61
C SER A 42 38.45 10.75 28.46
N VAL A 43 38.84 11.95 27.99
CA VAL A 43 38.22 12.57 26.80
C VAL A 43 38.41 11.70 25.55
N GLN A 44 39.58 11.09 25.35
CA GLN A 44 39.83 10.17 24.25
C GLN A 44 39.00 8.88 24.36
N ALA A 45 38.82 8.34 25.57
CA ALA A 45 37.92 7.20 25.78
C ALA A 45 36.44 7.56 25.52
N PHE A 46 35.99 8.74 25.97
CA PHE A 46 34.65 9.25 25.65
C PHE A 46 34.47 9.49 24.14
N TYR A 47 35.48 10.05 23.47
CA TYR A 47 35.46 10.24 22.02
C TYR A 47 35.34 8.89 21.28
N ALA A 48 36.10 7.87 21.70
CA ALA A 48 36.00 6.53 21.13
C ALA A 48 34.60 5.93 21.33
N ALA A 49 34.03 6.06 22.53
CA ALA A 49 32.67 5.58 22.83
C ALA A 49 31.61 6.34 22.01
N GLU A 50 31.69 7.65 21.92
CA GLU A 50 30.78 8.48 21.14
C GLU A 50 30.86 8.21 19.64
N ALA A 51 32.05 8.00 19.09
CA ALA A 51 32.22 7.66 17.68
C ALA A 51 31.42 6.41 17.32
N GLY A 52 31.51 5.35 18.15
CA GLY A 52 30.70 4.15 17.99
C GLY A 52 29.20 4.43 18.12
N LEU A 53 28.78 5.19 19.14
CA LEU A 53 27.37 5.49 19.36
C LEU A 53 26.76 6.27 18.17
N GLN A 54 27.41 7.36 17.72
CA GLN A 54 26.89 8.20 16.65
C GLN A 54 26.88 7.47 15.30
N LYS A 55 27.92 6.67 15.00
CA LYS A 55 27.99 5.84 13.79
C LYS A 55 26.79 4.89 13.71
N TYR A 56 26.55 4.11 14.76
CA TYR A 56 25.47 3.12 14.75
C TYR A 56 24.08 3.72 15.00
N LYS A 57 23.97 4.88 15.67
CA LYS A 57 22.73 5.68 15.70
C LYS A 57 22.32 6.10 14.28
N ALA A 58 23.28 6.60 13.50
CA ALA A 58 23.05 6.99 12.10
C ALA A 58 22.71 5.77 11.23
N ALA A 59 23.43 4.64 11.41
CA ALA A 59 23.13 3.40 10.70
C ALA A 59 21.70 2.89 11.00
N LEU A 60 21.27 2.93 12.27
CA LEU A 60 19.90 2.59 12.66
C LEU A 60 18.86 3.53 12.04
N PHE A 61 19.12 4.83 12.02
CA PHE A 61 18.24 5.77 11.32
C PHE A 61 18.14 5.46 9.83
N GLN A 62 19.27 5.20 9.16
CA GLN A 62 19.30 4.81 7.76
C GLN A 62 18.55 3.50 7.49
N GLN A 63 18.61 2.53 8.41
CA GLN A 63 17.83 1.28 8.30
C GLN A 63 16.32 1.56 8.32
N ILE A 64 15.85 2.42 9.23
CA ILE A 64 14.43 2.82 9.27
C ILE A 64 14.06 3.61 8.03
N ALA A 65 14.86 4.61 7.64
CA ALA A 65 14.61 5.43 6.47
C ALA A 65 14.56 4.61 5.18
N TRP A 66 15.50 3.68 4.99
CA TRP A 66 15.51 2.76 3.85
C TRP A 66 14.25 1.88 3.81
N ARG A 67 13.83 1.34 4.96
CA ARG A 67 12.59 0.56 5.07
C ARG A 67 11.32 1.38 4.80
N GLU A 68 11.33 2.67 5.13
CA GLU A 68 10.24 3.59 4.82
C GLU A 68 10.25 4.06 3.37
N GLN A 69 11.42 4.23 2.76
CA GLN A 69 11.57 4.71 1.38
C GLN A 69 11.37 3.61 0.36
N VAL A 70 12.17 2.54 0.42
CA VAL A 70 12.23 1.57 -0.69
C VAL A 70 11.05 0.61 -0.65
N GLY A 71 10.50 0.33 0.53
CA GLY A 71 9.52 -0.75 0.69
C GLY A 71 10.05 -2.14 0.29
N HIS A 72 11.21 -2.27 -0.36
CA HIS A 72 11.80 -3.50 -0.87
C HIS A 72 13.34 -3.49 -0.85
N PRO A 73 13.96 -4.67 -0.89
CA PRO A 73 15.26 -4.93 -1.48
C PRO A 73 15.08 -5.38 -2.95
N GLU A 74 14.63 -4.52 -3.86
CA GLU A 74 14.58 -4.87 -5.30
C GLU A 74 15.97 -4.88 -5.95
N GLU A 75 16.97 -4.20 -5.36
CA GLU A 75 18.30 -4.04 -5.97
C GLU A 75 19.39 -4.99 -5.45
N ALA A 76 19.06 -5.88 -4.51
CA ALA A 76 20.08 -6.67 -3.82
C ALA A 76 19.72 -8.17 -3.75
N GLY A 77 19.51 -8.78 -4.91
CA GLY A 77 19.94 -10.15 -5.21
C GLY A 77 19.40 -11.34 -4.38
N GLY A 78 18.42 -11.20 -3.48
CA GLY A 78 18.00 -12.35 -2.66
C GLY A 78 16.64 -12.30 -1.95
N GLY A 79 15.88 -11.20 -1.97
CA GLY A 79 14.59 -11.08 -1.26
C GLY A 79 13.36 -11.42 -2.12
N SER A 80 12.28 -11.91 -1.49
CA SER A 80 10.97 -12.09 -2.17
C SER A 80 10.38 -10.74 -2.60
N PRO A 81 9.86 -10.60 -3.84
CA PRO A 81 9.23 -9.37 -4.33
C PRO A 81 7.90 -9.04 -3.63
N ALA A 82 7.42 -9.87 -2.70
CA ALA A 82 6.19 -9.63 -1.97
C ALA A 82 6.36 -9.34 -0.47
N CYS A 83 7.54 -9.61 0.12
CA CYS A 83 7.65 -9.66 1.58
C CYS A 83 8.41 -8.45 2.18
N TYR A 84 7.78 -7.78 3.14
CA TYR A 84 8.39 -6.77 4.00
C TYR A 84 8.64 -7.36 5.39
N SER A 85 9.89 -7.67 5.74
CA SER A 85 10.22 -8.03 7.13
C SER A 85 10.22 -6.78 8.00
N SER A 86 9.60 -6.86 9.17
CA SER A 86 9.63 -5.80 10.17
C SER A 86 10.95 -5.83 10.95
N THR A 87 11.35 -4.72 11.58
CA THR A 87 12.55 -4.64 12.45
C THR A 87 12.49 -5.57 13.66
N ILE A 88 11.33 -6.20 13.87
CA ILE A 88 11.02 -7.19 14.90
C ILE A 88 11.94 -8.41 14.82
N ALA A 89 12.29 -8.84 13.61
CA ALA A 89 13.13 -10.02 13.41
C ALA A 89 14.63 -9.65 13.41
N GLY A 90 14.98 -8.44 12.97
CA GLY A 90 16.38 -8.07 12.82
C GLY A 90 16.62 -6.91 11.85
N PHE A 91 17.89 -6.58 11.63
CA PHE A 91 18.33 -5.51 10.74
C PHE A 91 19.08 -6.07 9.53
N ASP A 92 18.78 -5.54 8.34
CA ASP A 92 19.44 -5.91 7.09
C ASP A 92 20.49 -4.85 6.76
N TRP A 93 21.67 -5.00 7.37
CA TRP A 93 22.73 -3.98 7.32
C TRP A 93 23.27 -3.76 5.90
N GLU A 94 23.25 -4.81 5.07
CA GLU A 94 23.78 -4.83 3.71
C GLU A 94 22.70 -4.59 2.64
N ARG A 95 21.43 -4.54 3.04
CA ARG A 95 20.24 -4.33 2.21
C ARG A 95 20.01 -5.44 1.20
N ASN A 96 20.46 -6.67 1.47
CA ASN A 96 20.46 -7.82 0.56
C ASN A 96 19.46 -8.92 0.92
N GLY A 97 18.56 -8.65 1.87
CA GLY A 97 17.59 -9.62 2.38
C GLY A 97 18.15 -10.52 3.48
N ASN A 98 19.44 -10.44 3.82
CA ASN A 98 20.00 -11.16 4.95
C ASN A 98 19.86 -10.32 6.22
N TYR A 99 19.14 -10.86 7.20
CA TYR A 99 18.92 -10.18 8.47
C TYR A 99 19.93 -10.63 9.53
N SER A 100 20.47 -9.66 10.26
CA SER A 100 21.10 -9.90 11.56
C SER A 100 20.01 -9.94 12.62
N TYR A 101 19.95 -11.04 13.38
CA TYR A 101 18.93 -11.30 14.40
C TYR A 101 19.48 -11.05 15.81
N PHE A 102 18.60 -10.71 16.75
CA PHE A 102 18.96 -10.66 18.17
C PHE A 102 19.18 -12.08 18.73
N ARG A 103 20.26 -12.27 19.48
CA ARG A 103 20.52 -13.52 20.23
C ARG A 103 20.48 -13.20 21.73
N GLY A 104 19.50 -13.77 22.43
CA GLY A 104 19.28 -13.46 23.85
C GLY A 104 18.96 -11.99 24.13
N GLY A 105 18.27 -11.31 23.20
CA GLY A 105 17.92 -9.89 23.30
C GLY A 105 19.07 -8.92 23.01
N ILE A 106 20.22 -9.41 22.56
CA ILE A 106 21.40 -8.59 22.23
C ILE A 106 21.80 -8.82 20.77
N MET A 107 22.17 -7.74 20.09
CA MET A 107 22.81 -7.74 18.79
C MET A 107 24.13 -6.98 18.90
N GLU A 108 25.21 -7.66 18.56
CA GLU A 108 26.54 -7.04 18.52
C GLU A 108 26.74 -6.40 17.15
N LEU A 109 27.00 -5.09 17.15
CA LEU A 109 27.13 -4.30 15.92
C LEU A 109 28.59 -4.08 15.53
N ALA A 110 29.48 -3.98 16.51
CA ALA A 110 30.91 -3.83 16.33
C ALA A 110 31.68 -4.38 17.53
N VAL A 111 32.85 -4.97 17.29
CA VAL A 111 33.76 -5.45 18.34
C VAL A 111 35.14 -4.86 18.13
N ALA A 112 35.64 -4.15 19.14
CA ALA A 112 36.96 -3.54 19.15
C ALA A 112 37.31 -2.76 17.87
N GLU A 113 36.32 -2.08 17.27
CA GLU A 113 36.52 -1.32 16.03
C GLU A 113 37.36 -0.08 16.32
N PRO A 114 38.48 0.15 15.60
CA PRO A 114 39.38 1.25 15.87
C PRO A 114 38.80 2.61 15.45
N VAL A 115 39.17 3.65 16.20
CA VAL A 115 38.93 5.05 15.85
C VAL A 115 40.25 5.69 15.46
N TYR A 116 40.26 6.44 14.38
CA TYR A 116 41.46 7.06 13.82
C TYR A 116 41.44 8.57 13.98
N ASP A 117 42.62 9.16 14.19
CA ASP A 117 42.81 10.61 14.06
C ASP A 117 42.82 11.05 12.58
N ALA A 118 43.00 12.35 12.35
CA ALA A 118 43.06 12.93 11.01
C ALA A 118 44.25 12.43 10.17
N GLN A 119 45.26 11.84 10.80
CA GLN A 119 46.45 11.27 10.16
C GLN A 119 46.32 9.76 9.93
N GLY A 120 45.22 9.14 10.34
CA GLY A 120 44.97 7.70 10.19
C GLY A 120 45.61 6.84 11.28
N ASN A 121 46.04 7.42 12.41
CA ASN A 121 46.57 6.66 13.54
C ASN A 121 45.45 6.28 14.51
N PRO A 122 45.46 5.06 15.09
CA PRO A 122 44.44 4.63 16.02
C PRO A 122 44.57 5.37 17.37
N ILE A 123 43.50 6.05 17.78
CA ILE A 123 43.42 6.78 19.06
C ILE A 123 42.65 6.00 20.14
N GLY A 124 41.94 4.95 19.74
CA GLY A 124 41.14 4.12 20.64
C GLY A 124 40.36 3.07 19.85
N SER A 125 39.54 2.31 20.55
CA SER A 125 38.59 1.38 19.93
C SER A 125 37.27 1.38 20.68
N TYR A 126 36.20 0.94 20.02
CA TYR A 126 34.90 0.78 20.66
C TYR A 126 34.26 -0.58 20.36
N THR A 127 33.33 -0.97 21.23
CA THR A 127 32.42 -2.11 21.03
C THR A 127 30.99 -1.61 21.16
N VAL A 128 30.15 -1.94 20.18
CA VAL A 128 28.76 -1.47 20.12
C VAL A 128 27.78 -2.64 20.21
N GLN A 129 26.80 -2.50 21.09
CA GLN A 129 25.72 -3.44 21.26
C GLN A 129 24.37 -2.74 21.17
N LEU A 130 23.42 -3.36 20.49
CA LEU A 130 22.01 -3.00 20.51
C LEU A 130 21.26 -4.03 21.34
N ARG A 131 20.52 -3.58 22.34
CA ARG A 131 19.74 -4.45 23.23
C ARG A 131 18.27 -4.15 23.11
N GLU A 132 17.45 -5.18 23.00
CA GLU A 132 15.99 -5.02 22.99
C GLU A 132 15.48 -4.82 24.42
N ILE A 133 14.66 -3.78 24.62
CA ILE A 133 13.94 -3.55 25.87
C ILE A 133 12.50 -4.01 25.64
N VAL A 134 12.19 -5.24 26.03
CA VAL A 134 10.83 -5.78 25.96
C VAL A 134 9.97 -5.09 27.03
N GLN A 135 8.95 -4.33 26.61
CA GLN A 135 7.96 -3.74 27.52
C GLN A 135 6.56 -4.34 27.29
N PRO A 136 5.74 -4.50 28.35
CA PRO A 136 4.32 -4.81 28.21
C PRO A 136 3.63 -3.67 27.44
N GLY A 137 2.86 -4.00 26.39
CA GLY A 137 2.09 -3.01 25.62
C GLY A 137 2.65 -2.62 24.25
N GLY A 138 3.67 -3.32 23.74
CA GLY A 138 4.01 -3.30 22.30
C GLY A 138 4.84 -2.12 21.78
N ASN A 139 5.12 -1.09 22.60
CA ASN A 139 6.04 -0.02 22.22
C ASN A 139 7.49 -0.51 22.33
N ARG A 140 8.18 -0.59 21.19
CA ARG A 140 9.54 -1.16 21.09
C ARG A 140 10.60 -0.11 21.38
N ARG A 141 11.42 -0.40 22.39
CA ARG A 141 12.56 0.43 22.77
C ARG A 141 13.83 -0.39 22.68
N TYR A 142 14.91 0.26 22.28
CA TYR A 142 16.22 -0.33 22.14
C TYR A 142 17.24 0.47 22.94
N LEU A 143 18.16 -0.21 23.61
CA LEU A 143 19.31 0.40 24.25
C LEU A 143 20.53 0.20 23.34
N LEU A 144 21.00 1.28 22.72
CA LEU A 144 22.26 1.30 22.00
C LEU A 144 23.37 1.66 23.00
N VAL A 145 24.34 0.78 23.18
CA VAL A 145 25.48 0.96 24.09
C VAL A 145 26.76 0.93 23.27
N SER A 146 27.63 1.92 23.46
CA SER A 146 28.99 1.95 22.93
C SER A 146 29.98 2.05 24.08
N GLN A 147 30.90 1.10 24.15
CA GLN A 147 31.99 1.07 25.13
C GLN A 147 33.30 1.41 24.44
N GLY A 148 33.87 2.56 24.77
CA GLY A 148 35.12 3.05 24.22
C GLY A 148 36.30 2.77 25.13
N THR A 149 37.45 2.50 24.53
CA THR A 149 38.73 2.35 25.22
C THR A 149 39.81 3.16 24.53
N SER A 150 40.66 3.84 25.31
CA SER A 150 41.83 4.54 24.82
C SER A 150 42.91 4.57 25.90
N SER A 151 44.10 4.07 25.60
CA SER A 151 45.28 4.13 26.49
C SER A 151 45.01 3.67 27.94
N GLY A 152 44.18 2.63 28.12
CA GLY A 152 43.79 2.10 29.43
C GLY A 152 42.57 2.76 30.08
N ALA A 153 42.15 3.94 29.63
CA ALA A 153 40.88 4.57 30.01
C ALA A 153 39.71 3.87 29.31
N ARG A 154 38.57 3.79 30.00
CA ARG A 154 37.32 3.21 29.51
C ARG A 154 36.18 4.20 29.73
N ALA A 155 35.28 4.29 28.76
CA ALA A 155 34.06 5.08 28.86
C ALA A 155 32.90 4.30 28.27
N ALA A 156 31.69 4.54 28.77
CA ALA A 156 30.47 3.98 28.21
C ALA A 156 29.50 5.10 27.88
N VAL A 157 28.96 5.07 26.66
CA VAL A 157 27.91 5.98 26.22
C VAL A 157 26.73 5.14 25.76
N GLN A 158 25.52 5.51 26.15
CA GLN A 158 24.32 4.77 25.82
C GLN A 158 23.15 5.68 25.49
N ALA A 159 22.30 5.24 24.56
CA ALA A 159 21.07 5.92 24.17
C ALA A 159 19.90 4.94 24.16
N VAL A 160 18.76 5.37 24.70
CA VAL A 160 17.49 4.65 24.59
C VAL A 160 16.75 5.21 23.38
N LEU A 161 16.44 4.34 22.42
CA LEU A 161 15.80 4.66 21.15
C LEU A 161 14.41 4.01 21.08
N GLU A 162 13.41 4.77 20.65
CA GLU A 162 12.13 4.23 20.18
C GLU A 162 12.22 4.14 18.65
N LEU A 163 12.14 2.90 18.14
CA LEU A 163 12.22 2.62 16.71
C LEU A 163 10.94 1.88 16.29
N ASP A 164 10.17 2.49 15.39
CA ASP A 164 8.98 1.91 14.81
C ASP A 164 8.92 2.23 13.31
N THR A 165 8.30 1.35 12.54
CA THR A 165 8.11 1.51 11.08
C THR A 165 6.62 1.72 10.79
N SER A 166 6.29 2.29 9.64
CA SER A 166 4.91 2.33 9.16
C SER A 166 4.30 0.93 9.08
N ALA A 167 5.12 -0.12 8.89
CA ALA A 167 4.71 -1.51 8.74
C ALA A 167 3.48 -1.62 7.82
N TYR A 168 3.67 -1.22 6.56
CA TYR A 168 2.59 -1.28 5.57
C TYR A 168 2.01 -2.69 5.56
N LEU A 169 0.69 -2.76 5.63
CA LEU A 169 0.02 -4.05 5.68
C LEU A 169 -0.03 -4.63 4.27
N ASP A 170 0.63 -5.77 4.10
CA ASP A 170 0.53 -6.60 2.90
C ASP A 170 -0.62 -7.60 3.11
N TYR A 171 -1.70 -7.43 2.34
CA TYR A 171 -2.92 -8.23 2.47
C TYR A 171 -3.55 -8.52 1.11
N ALA A 172 -4.05 -9.75 0.96
CA ALA A 172 -5.03 -10.11 -0.05
C ALA A 172 -6.40 -9.48 0.30
N ILE A 173 -6.80 -9.58 1.57
CA ILE A 173 -8.09 -9.09 2.07
C ILE A 173 -7.87 -8.22 3.31
N PHE A 174 -8.37 -6.98 3.27
CA PHE A 174 -8.59 -6.16 4.46
C PHE A 174 -10.10 -6.08 4.72
N ALA A 175 -10.56 -6.71 5.78
CA ALA A 175 -11.97 -6.75 6.17
C ALA A 175 -12.29 -5.76 7.29
N GLY A 176 -13.48 -5.17 7.22
CA GLY A 176 -14.04 -4.29 8.25
C GLY A 176 -14.75 -5.06 9.37
N THR A 177 -15.92 -4.56 9.77
CA THR A 177 -16.76 -5.12 10.85
C THR A 177 -17.71 -6.24 10.40
N GLY A 178 -17.99 -6.39 9.10
CA GLY A 178 -18.97 -7.33 8.55
C GLY A 178 -20.44 -7.00 8.88
N GLN A 179 -21.39 -7.69 8.23
CA GLN A 179 -22.79 -7.75 8.69
C GLN A 179 -22.95 -8.88 9.72
N ALA A 180 -23.59 -8.59 10.85
CA ALA A 180 -23.79 -9.56 11.95
C ALA A 180 -22.49 -10.24 12.45
N ASN A 181 -21.33 -9.58 12.34
CA ASN A 181 -20.00 -10.10 12.70
C ASN A 181 -19.48 -11.29 11.89
N ARG A 182 -20.11 -11.62 10.75
CA ARG A 182 -19.56 -12.57 9.78
C ARG A 182 -19.02 -11.80 8.59
N TRP A 183 -17.79 -12.09 8.20
CA TRP A 183 -17.12 -11.31 7.14
C TRP A 183 -16.46 -12.15 6.06
N LEU A 184 -16.35 -13.46 6.23
CA LEU A 184 -15.99 -14.39 5.17
C LEU A 184 -17.08 -15.45 5.13
N ASN A 185 -18.01 -15.25 4.20
CA ASN A 185 -19.17 -16.12 4.03
C ASN A 185 -19.01 -16.91 2.72
N GLY A 186 -19.01 -18.24 2.83
CA GLY A 186 -18.78 -19.17 1.71
C GLY A 186 -17.32 -19.62 1.60
N GLY A 187 -17.05 -20.60 0.74
CA GLY A 187 -15.69 -21.10 0.55
C GLY A 187 -14.76 -20.03 -0.06
N ALA A 188 -13.49 -20.03 0.37
CA ALA A 188 -12.49 -19.12 -0.19
C ALA A 188 -11.06 -19.71 -0.10
N THR A 189 -10.29 -19.54 -1.17
CA THR A 189 -8.84 -19.75 -1.19
C THR A 189 -8.17 -18.39 -1.26
N ILE A 190 -7.37 -18.04 -0.27
CA ILE A 190 -6.71 -16.75 -0.18
C ILE A 190 -5.21 -16.98 -0.23
N ARG A 191 -4.52 -16.40 -1.22
CA ARG A 191 -3.06 -16.44 -1.32
C ARG A 191 -2.53 -15.06 -0.94
N GLY A 192 -2.02 -14.91 0.28
CA GLY A 192 -1.62 -13.62 0.86
C GLY A 192 -2.30 -13.35 2.20
N GLY A 193 -1.92 -12.27 2.88
CA GLY A 193 -2.41 -11.97 4.23
C GLY A 193 -3.90 -11.59 4.30
N ILE A 194 -4.51 -11.82 5.46
CA ILE A 194 -5.85 -11.33 5.80
C ILE A 194 -5.75 -10.46 7.05
N TYR A 195 -6.30 -9.25 6.96
CA TYR A 195 -6.42 -8.33 8.09
C TYR A 195 -7.88 -8.03 8.36
N ILE A 196 -8.33 -8.10 9.61
CA ILE A 196 -9.73 -7.93 9.98
C ILE A 196 -9.83 -7.02 11.20
N THR A 197 -10.57 -5.93 11.08
CA THR A 197 -10.81 -5.05 12.24
C THR A 197 -11.77 -5.70 13.24
N GLY A 198 -12.88 -6.26 12.74
CA GLY A 198 -13.97 -6.77 13.57
C GLY A 198 -14.67 -5.69 14.41
N ASP A 199 -15.64 -6.10 15.23
CA ASP A 199 -16.46 -5.19 16.04
C ASP A 199 -15.89 -5.07 17.47
N PRO A 200 -15.40 -3.89 17.89
CA PRO A 200 -14.84 -3.70 19.23
C PRO A 200 -15.87 -3.91 20.35
N ASN A 201 -17.17 -3.79 20.07
CA ASN A 201 -18.24 -4.01 21.05
C ASN A 201 -18.60 -5.50 21.21
N ARG A 202 -18.13 -6.35 20.29
CA ARG A 202 -18.42 -7.79 20.27
C ARG A 202 -17.14 -8.60 20.00
N PRO A 203 -16.10 -8.47 20.86
CA PRO A 203 -14.81 -9.12 20.65
C PRO A 203 -14.84 -10.65 20.85
N ASN A 204 -15.94 -11.18 21.39
CA ASN A 204 -16.12 -12.62 21.60
C ASN A 204 -16.81 -13.33 20.42
N ASP A 205 -17.32 -12.58 19.45
CA ASP A 205 -18.01 -13.18 18.30
C ASP A 205 -17.01 -13.91 17.40
N PHE A 206 -17.49 -14.99 16.77
CA PHE A 206 -16.75 -15.63 15.71
C PHE A 206 -16.82 -14.80 14.47
N VAL A 207 -15.63 -14.46 14.04
CA VAL A 207 -15.39 -13.57 12.94
C VAL A 207 -15.02 -14.48 11.73
N ILE A 208 -14.12 -15.47 11.92
CA ILE A 208 -13.97 -16.65 11.02
C ILE A 208 -14.64 -17.81 11.72
N GLU A 209 -15.49 -18.53 11.00
CA GLU A 209 -16.01 -19.83 11.41
C GLU A 209 -15.94 -20.76 10.20
N SER A 210 -14.85 -21.54 10.10
CA SER A 210 -14.63 -22.40 8.93
C SER A 210 -14.45 -23.86 9.30
N ASN A 211 -15.25 -24.71 8.65
CA ASN A 211 -15.29 -26.15 8.86
C ASN A 211 -14.78 -26.98 7.66
N GLY A 212 -14.05 -26.38 6.72
CA GLY A 212 -13.43 -27.16 5.64
C GLY A 212 -13.24 -26.49 4.28
N ASN A 213 -13.84 -25.32 4.03
CA ASN A 213 -13.85 -24.67 2.71
C ASN A 213 -13.00 -23.40 2.66
N PHE A 214 -12.06 -23.24 3.61
CA PHE A 214 -11.19 -22.08 3.68
C PHE A 214 -9.72 -22.50 3.60
N SER A 215 -8.96 -21.81 2.76
CA SER A 215 -7.51 -21.97 2.67
C SER A 215 -6.82 -20.62 2.67
N LEU A 216 -5.80 -20.45 3.50
CA LEU A 216 -4.91 -19.29 3.50
C LEU A 216 -3.49 -19.76 3.18
N LEU A 217 -2.89 -19.27 2.10
CA LEU A 217 -1.60 -19.72 1.58
C LEU A 217 -0.60 -18.57 1.49
N ASN A 218 0.69 -18.87 1.64
CA ASN A 218 1.78 -17.89 1.61
C ASN A 218 2.54 -17.84 0.27
N HIS A 219 1.99 -18.41 -0.80
CA HIS A 219 2.58 -18.38 -2.14
C HIS A 219 1.54 -18.46 -3.25
N TYR A 220 1.97 -18.14 -4.46
CA TYR A 220 1.24 -18.45 -5.69
C TYR A 220 2.20 -18.78 -6.84
N ASN A 221 1.67 -19.48 -7.84
CA ASN A 221 2.34 -19.70 -9.12
C ASN A 221 1.32 -19.53 -10.26
N LEU A 222 1.42 -18.41 -11.00
CA LEU A 222 0.53 -18.10 -12.11
C LEU A 222 0.82 -18.94 -13.36
N ASN A 223 1.96 -19.64 -13.40
CA ASN A 223 2.32 -20.51 -14.52
C ASN A 223 1.47 -21.79 -14.57
N THR A 224 0.76 -22.11 -13.48
CA THR A 224 -0.07 -23.32 -13.35
C THR A 224 -1.48 -22.95 -12.92
N GLY A 225 -2.50 -23.34 -13.69
CA GLY A 225 -3.90 -23.28 -13.25
C GLY A 225 -4.66 -21.97 -13.48
N TYR A 226 -4.02 -20.89 -13.95
CA TYR A 226 -4.67 -19.57 -14.12
C TYR A 226 -4.85 -19.11 -15.58
N GLY A 227 -4.72 -20.01 -16.56
CA GLY A 227 -4.91 -19.69 -17.97
C GLY A 227 -3.96 -18.58 -18.47
N SER A 228 -4.51 -17.60 -19.19
CA SER A 228 -3.75 -16.47 -19.77
C SER A 228 -3.39 -15.37 -18.77
N ALA A 229 -3.78 -15.47 -17.50
CA ALA A 229 -3.53 -14.41 -16.51
C ALA A 229 -2.04 -14.07 -16.37
N ARG A 230 -1.16 -15.07 -16.48
CA ARG A 230 0.31 -14.90 -16.37
C ARG A 230 0.87 -13.92 -17.42
N ASP A 231 0.26 -13.84 -18.59
CA ASP A 231 0.76 -13.02 -19.71
C ASP A 231 0.58 -11.52 -19.42
N TYR A 232 -0.31 -11.18 -18.48
CA TYR A 232 -0.59 -9.82 -18.00
C TYR A 232 0.21 -9.43 -16.76
N VAL A 233 1.03 -10.34 -16.22
CA VAL A 233 1.85 -10.11 -15.04
C VAL A 233 3.31 -10.08 -15.44
N ASP A 234 4.05 -9.15 -14.85
CA ASP A 234 5.48 -9.02 -15.04
C ASP A 234 6.18 -10.34 -14.64
N PRO A 235 7.16 -10.83 -15.43
CA PRO A 235 7.81 -12.11 -15.17
C PRO A 235 8.28 -12.34 -13.74
N GLN A 236 8.78 -11.30 -13.05
CA GLN A 236 9.28 -11.43 -11.68
C GLN A 236 8.16 -11.64 -10.64
N TYR A 237 6.92 -11.28 -10.99
CA TYR A 237 5.72 -11.44 -10.15
C TYR A 237 4.85 -12.64 -10.58
N ARG A 238 5.32 -13.53 -11.47
CA ARG A 238 4.51 -14.70 -11.90
C ARG A 238 4.52 -15.85 -10.91
N GLN A 239 5.57 -15.94 -10.11
CA GLN A 239 5.70 -16.96 -9.08
C GLN A 239 6.39 -16.33 -7.87
N VAL A 240 5.71 -16.39 -6.73
CA VAL A 240 6.23 -15.84 -5.49
C VAL A 240 5.98 -16.85 -4.38
N ASN A 241 7.08 -17.28 -3.75
CA ASN A 241 7.06 -18.33 -2.72
C ASN A 241 6.89 -17.78 -1.30
N ASP A 242 7.00 -16.47 -1.09
CA ASP A 242 6.76 -15.85 0.22
C ASP A 242 6.00 -14.54 0.06
N LEU A 243 4.72 -14.55 0.44
CA LEU A 243 3.81 -13.41 0.37
C LEU A 243 3.76 -12.58 1.65
N CYS A 244 4.61 -12.88 2.65
CA CYS A 244 4.50 -12.29 3.98
C CYS A 244 3.09 -12.47 4.60
N ALA A 245 2.39 -13.55 4.22
CA ALA A 245 1.01 -13.76 4.60
C ALA A 245 0.87 -13.96 6.11
N SER A 246 -0.10 -13.27 6.70
CA SER A 246 -0.48 -13.39 8.10
C SER A 246 -1.99 -13.35 8.22
N LEU A 247 -2.56 -14.03 9.22
CA LEU A 247 -3.94 -13.82 9.64
C LEU A 247 -3.98 -12.90 10.86
N ARG A 248 -4.52 -11.70 10.70
CA ARG A 248 -4.65 -10.71 11.77
C ARG A 248 -6.10 -10.37 12.02
N VAL A 249 -6.54 -10.50 13.27
CA VAL A 249 -7.89 -10.16 13.72
C VAL A 249 -7.77 -9.27 14.94
N GLN A 250 -8.18 -8.01 14.83
CA GLN A 250 -8.08 -7.04 15.92
C GLN A 250 -9.14 -7.29 17.01
N HIS A 251 -10.40 -7.45 16.62
CA HIS A 251 -11.52 -7.72 17.53
C HIS A 251 -12.34 -8.91 17.05
N GLY A 252 -12.30 -10.03 17.80
CA GLY A 252 -13.06 -11.24 17.47
C GLY A 252 -12.25 -12.53 17.67
N ARG A 253 -12.93 -13.66 17.49
CA ARG A 253 -12.40 -15.02 17.57
C ARG A 253 -12.45 -15.77 16.23
N ILE A 254 -11.54 -16.70 16.03
CA ILE A 254 -11.58 -17.62 14.89
C ILE A 254 -11.88 -19.04 15.36
N ALA A 255 -12.65 -19.77 14.55
CA ALA A 255 -12.87 -21.21 14.68
C ALA A 255 -12.35 -21.92 13.42
N VAL A 256 -11.39 -22.83 13.62
CA VAL A 256 -10.72 -23.58 12.56
C VAL A 256 -11.02 -25.07 12.72
N GLY A 257 -11.84 -25.63 11.82
CA GLY A 257 -12.30 -27.02 11.83
C GLY A 257 -12.25 -27.70 10.46
N GLY A 258 -12.50 -29.01 10.45
CA GLY A 258 -12.57 -29.83 9.23
C GLY A 258 -11.28 -29.82 8.40
N SER A 259 -11.41 -29.53 7.10
CA SER A 259 -10.30 -29.39 6.13
C SER A 259 -9.82 -27.95 5.95
N THR A 260 -10.13 -27.05 6.89
CA THR A 260 -9.60 -25.68 6.84
C THR A 260 -8.08 -25.70 6.91
N LEU A 261 -7.41 -24.93 6.05
CA LEU A 261 -5.95 -24.86 5.96
C LEU A 261 -5.48 -23.41 6.13
N ILE A 262 -4.57 -23.16 7.07
CA ILE A 262 -3.92 -21.86 7.28
C ILE A 262 -2.42 -22.11 7.23
N GLY A 263 -1.78 -21.76 6.11
CA GLY A 263 -0.39 -22.09 5.82
C GLY A 263 -0.20 -23.57 5.45
N GLU A 264 0.92 -23.87 4.80
CA GLU A 264 1.34 -25.25 4.51
C GLU A 264 2.54 -25.61 5.39
N PRO A 265 2.78 -26.90 5.71
CA PRO A 265 3.93 -27.29 6.52
C PRO A 265 5.28 -26.83 5.94
N ASP A 266 5.44 -26.93 4.63
CA ASP A 266 6.67 -26.53 3.93
C ASP A 266 6.73 -25.01 3.66
N ASN A 267 5.62 -24.30 3.80
CA ASN A 267 5.52 -22.85 3.62
C ASN A 267 4.44 -22.26 4.55
N PRO A 268 4.77 -22.11 5.85
CA PRO A 268 3.82 -21.63 6.83
C PRO A 268 3.50 -20.14 6.62
N VAL A 269 2.37 -19.69 7.17
CA VAL A 269 2.12 -18.25 7.27
C VAL A 269 3.03 -17.62 8.31
N LYS A 270 3.37 -16.33 8.15
CA LYS A 270 4.27 -15.60 9.06
C LYS A 270 3.67 -15.39 10.45
N GLY A 271 2.35 -15.48 10.57
CA GLY A 271 1.73 -15.58 11.88
C GLY A 271 0.21 -15.52 11.87
N VAL A 272 -0.35 -15.93 13.00
CA VAL A 272 -1.78 -15.87 13.32
C VAL A 272 -1.95 -15.08 14.62
N PHE A 273 -2.40 -13.83 14.48
CA PHE A 273 -2.48 -12.84 15.56
C PHE A 273 -3.94 -12.43 15.75
N VAL A 274 -4.62 -13.04 16.73
CA VAL A 274 -6.07 -12.95 16.87
C VAL A 274 -6.47 -12.47 18.25
N GLY A 275 -7.20 -11.36 18.30
CA GLY A 275 -7.85 -10.84 19.50
C GLY A 275 -6.91 -10.81 20.70
N ARG A 276 -7.32 -11.49 21.77
CA ARG A 276 -6.60 -11.59 23.05
C ARG A 276 -5.67 -12.80 23.13
N GLY A 277 -5.44 -13.51 22.01
CA GLY A 277 -4.49 -14.61 21.91
C GLY A 277 -5.15 -15.98 21.85
N GLY A 278 -4.50 -16.99 22.42
CA GLY A 278 -4.90 -18.41 22.26
C GLY A 278 -6.37 -18.71 22.58
N ASN A 279 -6.99 -17.99 23.51
CA ASN A 279 -8.42 -18.15 23.82
C ASN A 279 -9.37 -17.76 22.67
N ASP A 280 -8.90 -16.90 21.77
CA ASP A 280 -9.65 -16.41 20.61
C ASP A 280 -9.28 -17.19 19.34
N ILE A 281 -8.38 -18.17 19.44
CA ILE A 281 -8.04 -19.13 18.37
C ILE A 281 -8.57 -20.50 18.80
N THR A 282 -9.68 -20.92 18.21
CA THR A 282 -10.38 -22.15 18.62
C THR A 282 -10.58 -23.10 17.46
N GLY A 283 -10.94 -24.34 17.77
CA GLY A 283 -11.29 -25.36 16.79
C GLY A 283 -10.50 -26.65 16.96
N VAL A 284 -10.86 -27.66 16.18
CA VAL A 284 -10.33 -29.03 16.34
C VAL A 284 -8.99 -29.25 15.63
N VAL A 285 -8.56 -28.31 14.79
CA VAL A 285 -7.31 -28.41 14.01
C VAL A 285 -6.34 -27.25 14.26
N THR A 286 -6.48 -26.50 15.35
CA THR A 286 -5.59 -25.37 15.68
C THR A 286 -4.15 -25.80 15.98
N ASP A 287 -3.96 -26.96 16.60
CA ASP A 287 -2.63 -27.52 16.92
C ASP A 287 -2.14 -28.54 15.87
N VAL A 288 -2.82 -28.62 14.73
CA VAL A 288 -2.48 -29.52 13.62
C VAL A 288 -1.79 -28.70 12.53
N CYS A 289 -0.67 -29.19 11.99
CA CYS A 289 -0.05 -28.63 10.80
C CYS A 289 0.22 -29.76 9.80
N GLN A 290 -0.66 -29.88 8.80
CA GLN A 290 -0.62 -30.92 7.77
C GLN A 290 -0.92 -30.31 6.40
N ASN A 291 -0.49 -30.94 5.30
CA ASN A 291 -0.59 -30.41 3.94
C ASN A 291 -2.01 -30.04 3.47
N ASN A 292 -3.05 -30.55 4.12
CA ASN A 292 -4.44 -30.34 3.72
C ASN A 292 -5.35 -29.87 4.86
N ARG A 293 -4.82 -29.63 6.07
CA ARG A 293 -5.60 -29.13 7.19
C ARG A 293 -4.74 -28.55 8.32
N GLY A 294 -5.36 -27.65 9.06
CA GLY A 294 -4.83 -27.10 10.30
C GLY A 294 -4.15 -25.74 10.13
N VAL A 295 -3.37 -25.35 11.13
CA VAL A 295 -2.70 -24.06 11.23
C VAL A 295 -1.18 -24.27 11.27
N CYS A 296 -0.52 -23.99 10.14
CA CYS A 296 0.92 -23.92 9.99
C CYS A 296 1.37 -22.45 10.00
N ALA A 297 1.87 -21.99 11.15
CA ALA A 297 2.29 -20.60 11.33
C ALA A 297 3.64 -20.51 12.06
N GLU A 298 4.48 -19.55 11.68
CA GLU A 298 5.75 -19.26 12.38
C GLU A 298 5.50 -18.72 13.80
N ALA A 299 4.40 -18.00 13.99
CA ALA A 299 3.97 -17.47 15.29
C ALA A 299 2.44 -17.50 15.45
N THR A 300 1.96 -17.78 16.66
CA THR A 300 0.54 -17.73 17.01
C THR A 300 0.37 -16.95 18.31
N GLY A 301 -0.55 -15.99 18.36
CA GLY A 301 -0.68 -15.14 19.53
C GLY A 301 -1.82 -14.13 19.48
N PRO A 302 -1.85 -13.17 20.42
CA PRO A 302 -2.80 -12.06 20.38
C PRO A 302 -2.52 -11.16 19.19
N PHE A 303 -3.46 -10.27 18.90
CA PHE A 303 -3.28 -9.22 17.92
C PHE A 303 -1.99 -8.42 18.18
N ASP A 304 -1.15 -8.26 17.15
CA ASP A 304 0.27 -7.91 17.28
C ASP A 304 0.61 -6.45 16.96
N LEU A 305 -0.36 -5.62 16.58
CA LEU A 305 -0.14 -4.22 16.19
C LEU A 305 -0.56 -3.25 17.31
N ALA A 306 0.35 -2.37 17.70
CA ALA A 306 0.09 -1.36 18.73
C ALA A 306 -0.77 -0.19 18.24
N ASN A 307 -0.63 0.20 16.98
CA ASN A 307 -1.37 1.31 16.37
C ASN A 307 -2.11 0.85 15.09
N PRO A 308 -3.07 -0.08 15.21
CA PRO A 308 -3.71 -0.73 14.07
C PRO A 308 -4.61 0.19 13.25
N PRO A 309 -4.51 0.20 11.92
CA PRO A 309 -5.32 1.09 11.10
C PRO A 309 -6.79 0.70 11.20
N PRO A 310 -7.72 1.67 11.30
CA PRO A 310 -9.14 1.37 11.22
C PRO A 310 -9.51 0.96 9.78
N PHE A 311 -10.71 0.39 9.61
CA PHE A 311 -11.26 0.18 8.28
C PHE A 311 -11.39 1.52 7.55
N PRO A 312 -10.90 1.65 6.31
CA PRO A 312 -10.89 2.94 5.63
C PRO A 312 -12.28 3.29 5.11
N GLU A 313 -13.11 3.92 5.94
CA GLU A 313 -14.42 4.41 5.52
C GLU A 313 -14.31 5.69 4.71
N LEU A 314 -15.00 5.75 3.56
CA LEU A 314 -14.98 6.91 2.67
C LEU A 314 -15.39 8.22 3.36
N ARG A 315 -16.34 8.15 4.29
CA ARG A 315 -16.90 9.31 4.99
C ARG A 315 -16.44 9.42 6.45
N ALA A 316 -15.44 8.63 6.88
CA ALA A 316 -14.85 8.81 8.21
C ALA A 316 -14.22 10.21 8.35
N THR A 317 -14.32 10.79 9.54
CA THR A 317 -13.76 12.11 9.87
C THR A 317 -12.82 12.01 11.07
N GLY A 318 -12.10 13.08 11.37
CA GLY A 318 -11.26 13.19 12.56
C GLY A 318 -10.06 12.22 12.57
N SER A 319 -9.79 11.62 13.72
CA SER A 319 -8.59 10.77 13.92
C SER A 319 -8.59 9.50 13.07
N SER A 320 -9.76 8.93 12.77
CA SER A 320 -9.86 7.77 11.87
C SER A 320 -9.41 8.12 10.45
N TRP A 321 -9.84 9.27 9.94
CA TRP A 321 -9.44 9.78 8.63
C TRP A 321 -7.93 10.02 8.52
N GLU A 322 -7.33 10.66 9.52
CA GLU A 322 -5.90 10.96 9.53
C GLU A 322 -5.02 9.70 9.44
N ARG A 323 -5.51 8.55 9.91
CA ARG A 323 -4.76 7.28 9.90
C ARG A 323 -4.87 6.50 8.60
N ILE A 324 -5.86 6.80 7.76
CA ILE A 324 -6.14 6.08 6.51
C ILE A 324 -5.91 6.95 5.26
N LYS A 325 -5.54 8.21 5.46
CA LYS A 325 -5.42 9.24 4.41
C LYS A 325 -4.52 8.74 3.27
N PRO A 326 -5.05 8.54 2.05
CA PRO A 326 -4.26 8.15 0.88
C PRO A 326 -3.20 9.21 0.54
N PRO A 327 -2.08 8.84 -0.13
CA PRO A 327 -1.05 9.80 -0.55
C PRO A 327 -1.59 10.99 -1.35
N ALA A 328 -2.54 10.77 -2.26
CA ALA A 328 -3.17 11.86 -3.03
C ALA A 328 -3.83 12.92 -2.12
N CYS A 329 -4.31 12.52 -0.95
CA CYS A 329 -5.03 13.36 -0.01
C CYS A 329 -4.12 14.08 1.01
N GLN A 330 -2.80 13.88 0.94
CA GLN A 330 -1.80 14.46 1.85
C GLN A 330 -1.08 15.68 1.25
N ARG A 331 -1.54 16.21 0.10
CA ARG A 331 -0.83 17.28 -0.60
C ARG A 331 -0.86 18.61 0.15
N PRO A 332 0.26 19.37 0.15
CA PRO A 332 0.31 20.71 0.71
C PRO A 332 -0.75 21.63 0.08
N GLY A 333 -1.36 22.51 0.89
CA GLY A 333 -2.39 23.45 0.43
C GLY A 333 -3.78 22.85 0.22
N THR A 334 -3.95 21.56 0.52
CA THR A 334 -5.24 20.86 0.42
C THR A 334 -5.71 20.43 1.81
N SER A 335 -7.01 20.62 2.09
CA SER A 335 -7.62 20.14 3.32
C SER A 335 -8.92 19.43 2.97
N TYR A 336 -8.89 18.11 3.09
CA TYR A 336 -10.04 17.25 2.88
C TYR A 336 -10.54 16.74 4.23
N SER A 337 -11.85 16.80 4.44
CA SER A 337 -12.46 16.36 5.70
C SER A 337 -12.58 14.84 5.82
N ASN A 338 -12.64 14.15 4.69
CA ASN A 338 -12.73 12.70 4.56
C ASN A 338 -12.26 12.23 3.18
N TRP A 339 -12.17 10.91 2.99
CA TRP A 339 -11.68 10.32 1.76
C TRP A 339 -12.59 10.59 0.54
N ALA A 340 -13.91 10.55 0.70
CA ALA A 340 -14.85 10.86 -0.38
C ALA A 340 -14.64 12.28 -0.92
N SER A 341 -14.48 13.26 -0.03
CA SER A 341 -14.17 14.66 -0.41
C SER A 341 -12.82 14.79 -1.10
N CYS A 342 -11.84 13.96 -0.73
CA CYS A 342 -10.56 13.89 -1.44
C CYS A 342 -10.73 13.33 -2.86
N LEU A 343 -11.48 12.23 -3.04
CA LEU A 343 -11.73 11.64 -4.36
C LEU A 343 -12.46 12.61 -5.29
N VAL A 344 -13.45 13.33 -4.78
CA VAL A 344 -14.16 14.38 -5.52
C VAL A 344 -13.21 15.54 -5.84
N GLY A 345 -12.46 16.03 -4.86
CA GLY A 345 -11.56 17.17 -5.04
C GLY A 345 -10.40 16.87 -5.98
N GLU A 346 -9.78 15.70 -5.90
CA GLU A 346 -8.71 15.30 -6.82
C GLU A 346 -9.25 15.10 -8.25
N ALA A 347 -10.45 14.54 -8.40
CA ALA A 347 -11.11 14.44 -9.70
C ALA A 347 -11.41 15.83 -10.28
N GLN A 348 -11.92 16.78 -9.48
CA GLN A 348 -12.18 18.15 -9.92
C GLN A 348 -10.92 18.97 -10.22
N ARG A 349 -9.76 18.55 -9.71
CA ARG A 349 -8.48 19.25 -9.94
C ARG A 349 -7.67 18.68 -11.09
N ARG A 350 -7.71 17.37 -11.27
CA ARG A 350 -6.75 16.67 -12.15
C ARG A 350 -7.37 15.64 -13.08
N GLY A 351 -8.63 15.28 -12.88
CA GLY A 351 -9.33 14.28 -13.68
C GLY A 351 -10.76 14.70 -14.01
N VAL A 352 -11.74 13.85 -13.72
CA VAL A 352 -13.16 14.15 -14.02
C VAL A 352 -14.06 13.75 -12.86
N HIS A 353 -14.89 14.69 -12.42
CA HIS A 353 -15.99 14.41 -11.51
C HIS A 353 -17.30 14.50 -12.26
N ILE A 354 -18.10 13.42 -12.22
CA ILE A 354 -19.43 13.35 -12.81
C ILE A 354 -20.42 13.11 -11.70
N GLN A 355 -21.39 14.00 -11.53
CA GLN A 355 -22.37 13.95 -10.45
C GLN A 355 -23.80 13.87 -11.01
N PHE A 356 -24.64 13.05 -10.38
CA PHE A 356 -26.08 13.04 -10.63
C PHE A 356 -26.79 14.12 -9.78
N ALA A 357 -27.02 15.31 -10.33
CA ALA A 357 -27.65 16.39 -9.56
C ALA A 357 -29.10 16.07 -9.16
N SER A 358 -29.53 16.64 -8.04
CA SER A 358 -30.88 16.45 -7.47
C SER A 358 -32.03 16.92 -8.39
N ASN A 359 -31.72 17.76 -9.38
CA ASN A 359 -32.65 18.21 -10.42
C ASN A 359 -32.80 17.20 -11.59
N GLY A 360 -32.21 16.01 -11.48
CA GLY A 360 -32.24 14.98 -12.53
C GLY A 360 -31.29 15.24 -13.71
N GLN A 361 -30.40 16.24 -13.61
CA GLN A 361 -29.36 16.51 -14.59
C GLN A 361 -28.02 15.93 -14.17
N HIS A 362 -27.14 15.68 -15.14
CA HIS A 362 -25.76 15.30 -14.88
C HIS A 362 -24.87 16.53 -14.93
N VAL A 363 -24.06 16.72 -13.90
CA VAL A 363 -23.03 17.75 -13.84
C VAL A 363 -21.70 17.07 -14.11
N ILE A 364 -20.95 17.59 -15.09
CA ILE A 364 -19.61 17.13 -15.40
C ILE A 364 -18.68 18.28 -15.05
N SER A 365 -17.74 18.00 -14.15
CA SER A 365 -16.72 18.94 -13.68
C SER A 365 -15.36 18.49 -14.18
N TRP A 366 -14.71 19.38 -14.92
CA TRP A 366 -13.36 19.22 -15.46
C TRP A 366 -12.36 19.97 -14.56
N PRO A 367 -11.05 19.76 -14.70
CA PRO A 367 -10.02 20.49 -13.97
C PRO A 367 -10.18 22.01 -14.10
N SER A 368 -9.91 22.71 -13.00
CA SER A 368 -9.78 24.17 -13.03
C SER A 368 -8.44 24.57 -13.65
N LEU A 369 -8.44 25.64 -14.47
CA LEU A 369 -7.22 26.28 -14.97
C LEU A 369 -6.34 26.85 -13.84
N ALA A 370 -6.92 27.11 -12.65
CA ALA A 370 -6.19 27.69 -11.52
C ALA A 370 -5.10 26.77 -10.95
N ASP A 371 -5.21 25.46 -11.16
CA ASP A 371 -4.26 24.45 -10.69
C ASP A 371 -3.24 24.04 -11.78
N LEU A 372 -3.28 24.70 -12.95
CA LEU A 372 -2.40 24.45 -14.09
C LEU A 372 -1.42 25.61 -14.30
N PRO A 373 -0.28 25.39 -14.99
CA PRO A 373 0.60 26.48 -15.41
C PRO A 373 -0.18 27.56 -16.17
N LEU A 374 0.20 28.83 -15.94
CA LEU A 374 -0.32 29.99 -16.69
C LEU A 374 -0.25 29.70 -18.20
N ASP A 375 -1.30 30.05 -18.94
CA ASP A 375 -1.50 29.81 -20.38
C ASP A 375 -1.81 28.36 -20.81
N SER A 376 -2.07 27.44 -19.88
CA SER A 376 -2.63 26.13 -20.22
C SER A 376 -4.05 26.27 -20.78
N VAL A 377 -4.39 25.46 -21.80
CA VAL A 377 -5.72 25.45 -22.43
C VAL A 377 -6.38 24.09 -22.22
N ILE A 378 -7.58 24.07 -21.67
CA ILE A 378 -8.39 22.85 -21.56
C ILE A 378 -9.39 22.83 -22.72
N VAL A 379 -9.33 21.77 -23.51
CA VAL A 379 -10.33 21.46 -24.53
C VAL A 379 -11.17 20.29 -24.01
N PRO A 380 -12.39 20.55 -23.51
CA PRO A 380 -13.29 19.47 -23.11
C PRO A 380 -13.69 18.63 -24.33
N PRO A 381 -14.11 17.36 -24.14
CA PRO A 381 -14.59 16.53 -25.25
C PRO A 381 -15.78 17.18 -25.95
N ASP A 382 -16.07 16.70 -27.17
CA ASP A 382 -17.41 16.82 -27.73
C ASP A 382 -18.41 16.25 -26.70
N PRO A 383 -19.25 17.10 -26.08
CA PRO A 383 -20.09 16.70 -24.97
C PRO A 383 -21.14 15.66 -25.37
N THR A 384 -21.35 15.43 -26.67
CA THR A 384 -22.42 14.60 -27.20
C THR A 384 -22.25 13.12 -26.81
N ALA A 385 -21.05 12.54 -26.93
CA ALA A 385 -20.82 11.12 -26.63
C ALA A 385 -20.91 10.81 -25.12
N CYS A 386 -20.21 11.60 -24.29
CA CYS A 386 -20.26 11.45 -22.83
C CYS A 386 -21.69 11.68 -22.32
N ARG A 387 -22.35 12.79 -22.72
CA ARG A 387 -23.71 13.09 -22.27
C ARG A 387 -24.72 12.08 -22.78
N ALA A 388 -24.56 11.51 -23.98
CA ALA A 388 -25.46 10.48 -24.47
C ALA A 388 -25.40 9.19 -23.63
N ALA A 389 -24.22 8.79 -23.18
CA ALA A 389 -24.04 7.66 -22.28
C ALA A 389 -24.64 7.96 -20.89
N LEU A 390 -24.39 9.15 -20.35
CA LEU A 390 -24.97 9.59 -19.08
C LEU A 390 -26.50 9.71 -19.15
N ASN A 391 -27.06 10.25 -20.22
CA ASN A 391 -28.51 10.37 -20.39
C ASN A 391 -29.21 9.01 -20.44
N GLN A 392 -28.56 7.96 -20.95
CA GLN A 392 -29.07 6.58 -20.91
C GLN A 392 -29.12 6.01 -19.48
N SER A 393 -28.30 6.55 -18.56
CA SER A 393 -28.28 6.12 -17.15
C SER A 393 -29.36 6.77 -16.28
N ARG A 394 -30.15 7.72 -16.80
CA ARG A 394 -31.09 8.54 -15.99
C ARG A 394 -32.16 7.75 -15.22
N SER A 395 -32.69 6.67 -15.80
CA SER A 395 -33.79 5.92 -15.19
C SER A 395 -33.34 4.86 -14.18
N GLY A 396 -32.06 4.47 -14.19
CA GLY A 396 -31.53 3.40 -13.34
C GLY A 396 -30.27 3.79 -12.57
N HIS A 397 -29.83 5.04 -12.65
CA HIS A 397 -28.58 5.54 -12.06
C HIS A 397 -27.36 4.68 -12.39
N THR A 398 -27.37 3.98 -13.53
CA THR A 398 -26.36 2.97 -13.87
C THR A 398 -25.66 3.33 -15.17
N LEU A 399 -24.35 3.58 -15.11
CA LEU A 399 -23.51 3.69 -16.30
C LEU A 399 -23.02 2.29 -16.70
N THR A 400 -23.49 1.81 -17.85
CA THR A 400 -23.06 0.51 -18.39
C THR A 400 -22.03 0.72 -19.49
N LEU A 401 -20.82 0.22 -19.26
CA LEU A 401 -19.78 0.08 -20.29
C LEU A 401 -19.92 -1.31 -20.92
N GLY A 402 -20.17 -1.38 -22.22
CA GLY A 402 -20.48 -2.63 -22.89
C GLY A 402 -20.43 -2.48 -24.41
N GLY A 403 -21.58 -2.49 -25.08
CA GLY A 403 -21.62 -2.46 -26.55
C GLY A 403 -21.49 -1.12 -27.23
N LYS A 404 -21.42 -0.01 -26.48
CA LYS A 404 -21.33 1.34 -27.04
C LYS A 404 -20.06 2.02 -26.53
N ALA A 405 -19.43 2.78 -27.41
CA ALA A 405 -18.32 3.65 -27.03
C ALA A 405 -18.81 4.76 -26.09
N VAL A 406 -17.99 5.09 -25.10
CA VAL A 406 -18.23 6.20 -24.17
C VAL A 406 -16.94 6.98 -24.08
N ASP A 407 -16.95 8.25 -24.50
CA ASP A 407 -15.77 9.11 -24.41
C ASP A 407 -16.10 10.32 -23.53
N CYS A 408 -15.52 10.33 -22.34
CA CYS A 408 -15.56 11.43 -21.38
C CYS A 408 -14.13 11.95 -21.13
N SER A 409 -13.27 11.90 -22.15
CA SER A 409 -11.88 12.38 -22.05
C SER A 409 -11.75 13.82 -22.54
N TYR A 410 -10.92 14.63 -21.88
CA TYR A 410 -10.56 15.99 -22.31
C TYR A 410 -9.07 16.06 -22.64
N THR A 411 -8.64 17.15 -23.27
CA THR A 411 -7.23 17.43 -23.51
C THR A 411 -6.79 18.72 -22.85
N ILE A 412 -5.63 18.71 -22.19
CA ILE A 412 -4.93 19.89 -21.71
C ILE A 412 -3.77 20.14 -22.66
N THR A 413 -3.67 21.35 -23.20
CA THR A 413 -2.50 21.84 -23.91
C THR A 413 -1.71 22.76 -22.98
N TYR A 414 -0.49 22.38 -22.64
CA TYR A 414 0.41 23.18 -21.82
C TYR A 414 1.12 24.27 -22.66
N PRO A 415 1.66 25.32 -22.04
CA PRO A 415 2.40 26.39 -22.73
C PRO A 415 3.60 25.89 -23.54
N THR A 416 4.14 24.73 -23.15
CA THR A 416 5.21 24.01 -23.86
C THR A 416 4.76 23.41 -25.21
N GLY A 417 3.49 23.55 -25.59
CA GLY A 417 2.88 22.92 -26.78
C GLY A 417 2.47 21.46 -26.56
N GLN A 418 2.65 20.95 -25.35
CA GLN A 418 2.41 19.57 -25.00
C GLN A 418 0.92 19.29 -24.74
N VAL A 419 0.40 18.20 -25.33
CA VAL A 419 -1.00 17.80 -25.16
C VAL A 419 -1.10 16.57 -24.25
N VAL A 420 -1.93 16.65 -23.22
CA VAL A 420 -2.19 15.58 -22.25
C VAL A 420 -3.69 15.27 -22.24
N ARG A 421 -4.06 14.00 -22.09
CA ARG A 421 -5.46 13.57 -21.95
C ARG A 421 -5.80 13.37 -20.48
N GLY A 422 -7.04 13.73 -20.12
CA GLY A 422 -7.62 13.44 -18.81
C GLY A 422 -9.00 12.79 -18.93
N GLY A 423 -9.55 12.26 -17.83
CA GLY A 423 -10.87 11.61 -17.79
C GLY A 423 -10.86 10.13 -18.14
N PHE A 424 -11.89 9.65 -18.82
CA PHE A 424 -11.93 8.25 -19.26
C PHE A 424 -12.54 8.07 -20.64
N ARG A 425 -12.13 6.98 -21.29
CA ARG A 425 -12.65 6.56 -22.58
C ARG A 425 -12.83 5.05 -22.59
N TYR A 426 -14.00 4.59 -23.01
CA TYR A 426 -14.31 3.19 -23.23
C TYR A 426 -14.60 2.95 -24.71
N LEU A 427 -13.88 2.00 -25.29
CA LEU A 427 -14.02 1.57 -26.67
C LEU A 427 -14.46 0.10 -26.68
N PRO A 428 -15.66 -0.23 -27.19
CA PRO A 428 -16.01 -1.62 -27.42
C PRO A 428 -15.08 -2.20 -28.48
N GLY A 429 -14.62 -3.43 -28.29
CA GLY A 429 -13.84 -4.13 -29.31
C GLY A 429 -14.69 -4.41 -30.56
N THR A 430 -14.07 -4.87 -31.63
CA THR A 430 -14.78 -5.38 -32.81
C THR A 430 -14.27 -6.76 -33.17
N GLY A 431 -15.17 -7.69 -33.47
CA GLY A 431 -14.83 -9.09 -33.69
C GLY A 431 -14.11 -9.71 -32.47
N ASN A 432 -12.89 -10.22 -32.69
CA ASN A 432 -12.06 -10.84 -31.66
C ASN A 432 -11.22 -9.83 -30.85
N ALA A 433 -11.25 -8.54 -31.18
CA ALA A 433 -10.51 -7.54 -30.41
C ALA A 433 -11.17 -7.33 -29.03
N PRO A 434 -10.38 -7.27 -27.94
CA PRO A 434 -10.92 -6.99 -26.60
C PRO A 434 -11.45 -5.55 -26.50
N ASN A 435 -12.31 -5.31 -25.51
CA ASN A 435 -12.73 -3.95 -25.15
C ASN A 435 -11.55 -3.19 -24.54
N LEU A 436 -11.52 -1.86 -24.66
CA LEU A 436 -10.47 -1.02 -24.10
C LEU A 436 -11.08 0.06 -23.19
N LEU A 437 -10.63 0.10 -21.93
CA LEU A 437 -10.95 1.13 -20.96
C LEU A 437 -9.70 1.96 -20.66
N GLU A 438 -9.67 3.22 -21.08
CA GLU A 438 -8.60 4.16 -20.74
C GLU A 438 -9.06 5.08 -19.62
N VAL A 439 -8.25 5.20 -18.56
CA VAL A 439 -8.51 6.05 -17.39
C VAL A 439 -7.28 6.91 -17.16
N PHE A 440 -7.50 8.21 -17.09
CA PHE A 440 -6.48 9.23 -16.92
C PHE A 440 -6.72 9.97 -15.59
N ASP A 441 -5.70 9.98 -14.75
CA ASP A 441 -5.65 10.47 -13.37
C ASP A 441 -6.77 9.87 -12.48
N HIS A 442 -7.73 10.69 -12.08
CA HIS A 442 -8.78 10.35 -11.13
C HIS A 442 -10.16 10.58 -11.75
N VAL A 443 -10.98 9.53 -11.81
CA VAL A 443 -12.36 9.61 -12.28
C VAL A 443 -13.29 9.26 -11.14
N THR A 444 -14.18 10.18 -10.80
CA THR A 444 -15.16 10.00 -9.73
C THR A 444 -16.57 10.17 -10.29
N LEU A 445 -17.37 9.10 -10.21
CA LEU A 445 -18.79 9.09 -10.56
C LEU A 445 -19.60 9.09 -9.27
N GLU A 446 -20.31 10.18 -8.99
CA GLU A 446 -21.12 10.35 -7.78
C GLU A 446 -22.60 10.24 -8.10
N GLY A 447 -23.30 9.34 -7.41
CA GLY A 447 -24.72 9.02 -7.66
C GLY A 447 -24.95 8.03 -8.81
N PHE A 448 -23.90 7.31 -9.23
CA PHE A 448 -23.99 6.28 -10.27
C PHE A 448 -23.51 4.93 -9.76
N ASP A 449 -24.18 3.87 -10.20
CA ASP A 449 -23.63 2.52 -10.29
C ASP A 449 -22.86 2.39 -11.60
N LEU A 450 -21.82 1.55 -11.61
CA LEU A 450 -21.03 1.25 -12.80
C LEU A 450 -21.07 -0.24 -13.10
N VAL A 451 -21.37 -0.59 -14.34
CA VAL A 451 -21.36 -1.98 -14.81
C VAL A 451 -20.39 -2.09 -15.98
N LEU A 452 -19.32 -2.87 -15.81
CA LEU A 452 -18.47 -3.32 -16.91
C LEU A 452 -19.05 -4.62 -17.42
N ASN A 453 -19.92 -4.50 -18.42
CA ASN A 453 -20.70 -5.61 -18.91
C ASN A 453 -19.97 -6.40 -20.00
N GLN A 454 -20.27 -7.70 -20.07
CA GLN A 454 -19.92 -8.51 -21.23
C GLN A 454 -20.83 -8.09 -22.40
N GLN A 455 -20.29 -7.96 -23.60
CA GLN A 455 -21.10 -8.18 -24.79
C GLN A 455 -21.21 -9.69 -25.05
N PRO A 456 -22.35 -10.17 -25.57
CA PRO A 456 -22.43 -11.53 -26.09
C PRO A 456 -21.54 -11.64 -27.35
N ARG A 457 -20.38 -12.28 -27.24
CA ARG A 457 -19.48 -12.60 -28.37
C ARG A 457 -19.16 -14.09 -28.44
N GLY A 458 -20.14 -14.89 -28.87
CA GLY A 458 -19.96 -16.34 -28.99
C GLY A 458 -19.61 -17.00 -27.66
N ASN A 459 -18.79 -18.06 -27.71
CA ASN A 459 -18.47 -18.91 -26.54
C ASN A 459 -17.33 -18.37 -25.65
N ASN A 460 -16.79 -17.18 -25.93
CA ASN A 460 -15.66 -16.62 -25.20
C ASN A 460 -16.13 -15.53 -24.23
N GLU A 461 -15.64 -15.56 -22.99
CA GLU A 461 -15.83 -14.47 -22.04
C GLU A 461 -15.19 -13.18 -22.55
N ASP A 462 -15.98 -12.11 -22.60
CA ASP A 462 -15.52 -10.80 -23.05
C ASP A 462 -14.43 -10.25 -22.12
N THR A 463 -13.31 -9.85 -22.73
CA THR A 463 -12.15 -9.28 -22.03
C THR A 463 -12.09 -7.78 -22.25
N THR A 464 -11.98 -7.03 -21.16
CA THR A 464 -11.67 -5.61 -21.16
C THR A 464 -10.23 -5.42 -20.75
N LEU A 465 -9.44 -4.78 -21.62
CA LEU A 465 -8.10 -4.30 -21.29
C LEU A 465 -8.20 -2.88 -20.76
N TYR A 466 -7.50 -2.55 -19.69
CA TYR A 466 -7.41 -1.17 -19.20
C TYR A 466 -6.07 -0.51 -19.51
N ARG A 467 -6.09 0.82 -19.64
CA ARG A 467 -4.90 1.67 -19.63
C ARG A 467 -5.09 2.75 -18.58
N ALA A 468 -4.32 2.66 -17.50
CA ALA A 468 -4.35 3.58 -16.39
C ALA A 468 -3.14 4.51 -16.47
N ARG A 469 -3.34 5.83 -16.41
CA ARG A 469 -2.26 6.82 -16.47
C ARG A 469 -2.50 7.92 -15.47
N THR A 470 -1.47 8.28 -14.70
CA THR A 470 -1.49 9.43 -13.80
C THR A 470 -0.29 10.27 -14.17
N TYR A 471 -0.52 11.54 -14.41
CA TYR A 471 0.56 12.47 -14.69
C TYR A 471 1.07 13.00 -13.35
N THR A 472 2.35 13.29 -13.19
CA THR A 472 2.90 13.98 -12.02
C THR A 472 3.96 14.97 -12.49
N LEU A 473 4.04 16.13 -11.84
CA LEU A 473 5.10 17.09 -12.07
C LEU A 473 6.12 16.94 -10.94
N VAL A 474 7.35 16.56 -11.29
CA VAL A 474 8.49 16.44 -10.38
C VAL A 474 9.55 17.41 -10.87
N GLU A 475 9.89 18.42 -10.05
CA GLU A 475 10.90 19.44 -10.38
C GLU A 475 10.64 20.19 -11.72
N GLY A 476 9.38 20.28 -12.14
CA GLY A 476 8.98 20.91 -13.40
C GLY A 476 8.99 19.95 -14.59
N GLU A 477 9.48 18.72 -14.43
CA GLU A 477 9.42 17.66 -15.43
C GLU A 477 8.20 16.76 -15.23
N ARG A 478 7.60 16.33 -16.35
CA ARG A 478 6.46 15.43 -16.34
C ARG A 478 6.93 13.99 -16.19
N GLN A 479 6.48 13.34 -15.13
CA GLN A 479 6.51 11.89 -15.00
C GLN A 479 5.13 11.31 -15.28
N VAL A 480 5.09 10.21 -16.03
CA VAL A 480 3.87 9.43 -16.28
C VAL A 480 3.99 8.16 -15.46
N THR A 481 3.04 7.92 -14.58
CA THR A 481 2.91 6.62 -13.89
C THR A 481 1.73 5.87 -14.48
N ARG A 482 1.83 4.54 -14.56
CA ARG A 482 0.80 3.70 -15.18
C ARG A 482 -0.25 3.27 -14.18
N THR A 483 -0.77 4.26 -13.47
CA THR A 483 -1.79 4.08 -12.45
C THR A 483 -2.92 5.07 -12.65
N ALA A 484 -4.10 4.74 -12.16
CA ALA A 484 -5.24 5.65 -12.14
C ALA A 484 -6.23 5.17 -11.08
N THR A 485 -7.22 5.99 -10.74
CA THR A 485 -8.31 5.57 -9.85
C THR A 485 -9.66 5.87 -10.48
N LEU A 486 -10.54 4.87 -10.51
CA LEU A 486 -11.93 5.00 -10.90
C LEU A 486 -12.80 4.73 -9.67
N ALA A 487 -13.52 5.76 -9.22
CA ALA A 487 -14.36 5.74 -8.04
C ALA A 487 -15.84 5.89 -8.40
N VAL A 488 -16.69 5.07 -7.78
CA VAL A 488 -18.15 5.21 -7.80
C VAL A 488 -18.65 5.47 -6.39
N LEU A 489 -19.20 6.66 -6.18
CA LEU A 489 -19.64 7.17 -4.89
C LEU A 489 -21.16 7.29 -4.86
N ARG A 490 -21.74 7.23 -3.65
CA ARG A 490 -23.16 7.46 -3.43
C ARG A 490 -23.46 8.95 -3.43
N GLN A 491 -24.65 9.26 -3.93
CA GLN A 491 -25.28 10.55 -3.73
C GLN A 491 -26.64 10.35 -3.04
N GLY A 492 -26.72 10.71 -1.76
CA GLY A 492 -27.85 10.31 -0.94
C GLY A 492 -27.94 8.79 -0.84
N THR A 493 -29.04 8.21 -1.31
CA THR A 493 -29.29 6.76 -1.33
C THR A 493 -29.00 6.09 -2.67
N GLN A 494 -28.55 6.85 -3.68
CA GLN A 494 -28.40 6.37 -5.05
C GLN A 494 -26.93 6.10 -5.42
N GLY A 495 -26.74 5.09 -6.27
CA GLY A 495 -25.44 4.74 -6.87
C GLY A 495 -24.44 4.08 -5.91
N GLY A 496 -23.18 4.09 -6.34
CA GLY A 496 -22.02 3.65 -5.57
C GLY A 496 -21.69 2.16 -5.66
N ASN A 497 -22.38 1.37 -6.47
CA ASN A 497 -22.07 -0.04 -6.69
C ASN A 497 -21.25 -0.24 -7.99
N LEU A 498 -20.46 -1.31 -8.02
CA LEU A 498 -19.63 -1.69 -9.17
C LEU A 498 -19.82 -3.17 -9.51
N ASP A 499 -20.22 -3.44 -10.76
CA ASP A 499 -20.35 -4.80 -11.28
C ASP A 499 -19.29 -5.05 -12.36
N LEU A 500 -18.51 -6.10 -12.16
CA LEU A 500 -17.46 -6.57 -13.07
C LEU A 500 -17.90 -7.89 -13.69
N ASN A 501 -18.53 -7.83 -14.86
CA ASN A 501 -19.08 -9.01 -15.52
C ASN A 501 -18.08 -9.59 -16.53
N GLY A 502 -17.26 -8.78 -17.21
CA GLY A 502 -16.20 -9.25 -18.13
C GLY A 502 -14.81 -9.31 -17.48
N ARG A 503 -13.90 -10.10 -18.04
CA ARG A 503 -12.50 -10.16 -17.55
C ARG A 503 -11.87 -8.78 -17.62
N LEU A 504 -11.00 -8.45 -16.67
CA LEU A 504 -10.35 -7.15 -16.60
C LEU A 504 -8.83 -7.31 -16.39
N TYR A 505 -8.03 -6.86 -17.36
CA TYR A 505 -6.56 -6.95 -17.36
C TYR A 505 -5.91 -5.63 -17.78
N PRO A 506 -4.65 -5.37 -17.38
CA PRO A 506 -3.89 -4.27 -18.00
C PRO A 506 -3.67 -4.53 -19.48
N SER A 507 -3.66 -3.47 -20.29
CA SER A 507 -3.28 -3.54 -21.69
C SER A 507 -1.78 -3.75 -21.82
N LEU A 508 -1.38 -4.78 -22.60
CA LEU A 508 0.01 -5.08 -22.91
C LEU A 508 0.64 -4.14 -23.96
N ALA A 509 -0.19 -3.32 -24.62
CA ALA A 509 0.27 -2.42 -25.66
C ALA A 509 1.07 -1.25 -25.07
N ALA A 510 2.22 -0.96 -25.67
CA ALA A 510 3.01 0.23 -25.34
C ALA A 510 2.17 1.50 -25.48
N LEU A 511 2.43 2.47 -24.61
CA LEU A 511 1.77 3.77 -24.64
C LEU A 511 2.62 4.72 -25.50
N ALA A 512 1.98 5.52 -26.37
CA ALA A 512 2.71 6.45 -27.23
C ALA A 512 3.44 7.55 -26.44
N ASP A 513 2.90 7.92 -25.28
CA ASP A 513 3.43 8.92 -24.35
C ASP A 513 4.40 8.36 -23.30
N ASP A 514 4.58 7.04 -23.27
CA ASP A 514 5.53 6.31 -22.43
C ASP A 514 5.84 4.95 -23.09
N PRO A 515 6.68 4.92 -24.14
CA PRO A 515 6.93 3.69 -24.91
C PRO A 515 7.77 2.66 -24.17
N GLU A 516 8.55 3.09 -23.16
CA GLU A 516 9.49 2.26 -22.43
C GLU A 516 8.91 1.70 -21.11
N GLY A 517 7.82 2.26 -20.60
CA GLY A 517 7.20 1.79 -19.37
C GLY A 517 6.68 0.35 -19.44
N GLN A 518 6.74 -0.34 -18.30
CA GLN A 518 6.26 -1.72 -18.17
C GLN A 518 4.73 -1.76 -18.28
N THR A 519 4.20 -2.60 -19.18
CA THR A 519 2.76 -2.67 -19.52
C THR A 519 1.98 -3.67 -18.68
N THR A 520 2.70 -4.48 -17.89
CA THR A 520 2.16 -5.59 -17.10
C THR A 520 1.92 -5.21 -15.65
N PHE A 521 1.03 -5.92 -14.99
CA PHE A 521 0.79 -5.81 -13.56
C PHE A 521 2.02 -6.33 -12.76
N PRO A 522 2.38 -5.74 -11.61
CA PRO A 522 1.76 -4.62 -10.91
C PRO A 522 2.21 -3.23 -11.35
N HIS A 523 3.09 -3.14 -12.36
CA HIS A 523 3.64 -1.89 -12.88
C HIS A 523 2.66 -1.11 -13.77
N HIS A 524 1.49 -1.69 -14.04
CA HIS A 524 0.35 -1.04 -14.67
C HIS A 524 -0.93 -1.46 -13.92
N ALA A 525 -1.52 -0.56 -13.13
CA ALA A 525 -2.59 -0.89 -12.20
C ALA A 525 -3.73 0.14 -12.18
N LEU A 526 -4.98 -0.33 -12.29
CA LEU A 526 -6.17 0.51 -12.14
C LEU A 526 -6.81 0.27 -10.76
N GLY A 527 -6.84 1.30 -9.91
CA GLY A 527 -7.56 1.24 -8.63
C GLY A 527 -9.06 1.44 -8.83
N LEU A 528 -9.87 0.53 -8.27
CA LEU A 528 -11.33 0.62 -8.33
C LEU A 528 -11.91 0.82 -6.93
N VAL A 529 -12.69 1.89 -6.76
CA VAL A 529 -13.30 2.27 -5.48
C VAL A 529 -14.82 2.30 -5.63
N ALA A 530 -15.54 1.55 -4.81
CA ALA A 530 -16.99 1.62 -4.73
C ALA A 530 -17.44 1.91 -3.30
N GLU A 531 -18.28 2.93 -3.10
CA GLU A 531 -18.83 3.25 -1.78
C GLU A 531 -19.83 2.19 -1.28
N GLY A 532 -20.55 1.57 -2.21
CA GLY A 532 -21.46 0.46 -1.98
C GLY A 532 -20.79 -0.89 -2.17
N ASN A 533 -21.46 -1.77 -2.91
CA ASN A 533 -21.01 -3.13 -3.13
C ASN A 533 -20.18 -3.26 -4.42
N VAL A 534 -19.33 -4.27 -4.46
CA VAL A 534 -18.65 -4.71 -5.68
C VAL A 534 -19.09 -6.14 -5.96
N TYR A 535 -19.51 -6.45 -7.18
CA TYR A 535 -19.81 -7.82 -7.60
C TYR A 535 -18.92 -8.23 -8.79
N GLN A 536 -17.95 -9.10 -8.54
CA GLN A 536 -17.18 -9.79 -9.57
C GLN A 536 -17.89 -11.07 -10.03
N ARG A 537 -18.50 -11.01 -11.22
CA ARG A 537 -19.01 -12.18 -11.96
C ARG A 537 -18.01 -12.67 -13.00
N ALA A 538 -17.08 -11.80 -13.40
CA ALA A 538 -15.96 -12.14 -14.27
C ALA A 538 -15.06 -13.20 -13.64
N SER A 539 -14.69 -14.21 -14.43
CA SER A 539 -13.76 -15.26 -14.01
C SER A 539 -12.44 -14.73 -13.49
N GLN A 540 -11.91 -13.65 -14.07
CA GLN A 540 -10.60 -13.10 -13.75
C GLN A 540 -10.60 -11.57 -13.80
N VAL A 541 -10.18 -10.93 -12.70
CA VAL A 541 -10.01 -9.47 -12.59
C VAL A 541 -8.64 -9.19 -12.00
N MET A 542 -7.90 -8.23 -12.57
CA MET A 542 -6.56 -7.85 -12.12
C MET A 542 -6.50 -6.37 -11.74
N ALA A 543 -6.82 -6.06 -10.47
CA ALA A 543 -6.89 -4.70 -9.94
C ALA A 543 -6.89 -4.72 -8.39
N PRO A 544 -6.36 -3.68 -7.72
CA PRO A 544 -6.68 -3.40 -6.33
C PRO A 544 -8.10 -2.80 -6.22
N LEU A 545 -8.93 -3.38 -5.34
CA LEU A 545 -10.34 -3.03 -5.18
C LEU A 545 -10.65 -2.49 -3.78
N TYR A 546 -11.59 -1.56 -3.70
CA TYR A 546 -12.25 -1.15 -2.47
C TYR A 546 -13.78 -1.26 -2.62
N ALA A 547 -14.42 -1.89 -1.66
CA ALA A 547 -15.88 -1.99 -1.53
C ALA A 547 -16.31 -1.55 -0.13
N GLY A 548 -16.88 -0.35 0.01
CA GLY A 548 -17.33 0.17 1.31
C GLY A 548 -18.45 -0.66 1.95
N GLY A 549 -19.20 -1.40 1.14
CA GLY A 549 -20.12 -2.45 1.53
C GLY A 549 -19.51 -3.85 1.38
N ILE A 550 -20.14 -4.68 0.56
CA ILE A 550 -19.81 -6.10 0.39
C ILE A 550 -19.07 -6.31 -0.94
N PHE A 551 -17.95 -7.03 -0.90
CA PHE A 551 -17.34 -7.61 -2.10
C PHE A 551 -17.89 -9.02 -2.31
N ARG A 552 -18.63 -9.20 -3.40
CA ARG A 552 -19.15 -10.49 -3.87
C ARG A 552 -18.31 -11.03 -5.01
N ILE A 553 -17.97 -12.30 -4.94
CA ILE A 553 -17.29 -13.02 -6.01
C ILE A 553 -17.95 -14.38 -6.24
N VAL A 554 -18.19 -14.73 -7.50
CA VAL A 554 -18.74 -16.05 -7.83
C VAL A 554 -17.68 -17.13 -7.58
N LYS A 555 -18.09 -18.30 -7.10
CA LYS A 555 -17.22 -19.49 -6.98
C LYS A 555 -16.33 -19.68 -8.21
N GLN A 556 -15.10 -20.17 -8.00
CA GLN A 556 -14.09 -20.42 -9.04
C GLN A 556 -13.55 -19.17 -9.76
N ASN A 557 -14.10 -17.98 -9.53
CA ASN A 557 -13.52 -16.75 -10.02
C ASN A 557 -12.31 -16.36 -9.17
N VAL A 558 -11.38 -15.64 -9.79
CA VAL A 558 -10.11 -15.22 -9.19
C VAL A 558 -9.96 -13.71 -9.28
N LEU A 559 -9.63 -13.08 -8.16
CA LEU A 559 -9.14 -11.70 -8.11
C LEU A 559 -7.62 -11.68 -7.96
N PHE A 560 -6.90 -11.02 -8.86
CA PHE A 560 -5.46 -10.75 -8.75
C PHE A 560 -5.25 -9.29 -8.30
N GLY A 561 -4.59 -9.09 -7.16
CA GLY A 561 -4.40 -7.77 -6.57
C GLY A 561 -4.73 -7.78 -5.08
N SER A 562 -5.66 -6.94 -4.64
CA SER A 562 -6.12 -6.95 -3.24
C SER A 562 -7.53 -6.39 -3.14
N VAL A 563 -8.24 -6.72 -2.06
CA VAL A 563 -9.57 -6.16 -1.79
C VAL A 563 -9.64 -5.62 -0.36
N ILE A 564 -10.15 -4.40 -0.24
CA ILE A 564 -10.56 -3.80 1.03
C ILE A 564 -12.08 -3.77 1.03
N THR A 565 -12.71 -4.46 1.98
CA THR A 565 -14.16 -4.54 2.02
C THR A 565 -14.71 -4.63 3.43
N ARG A 566 -15.94 -4.16 3.67
CA ARG A 566 -16.57 -4.38 4.96
C ARG A 566 -16.92 -5.86 5.17
N GLU A 567 -17.26 -6.57 4.08
CA GLU A 567 -17.61 -7.99 4.10
C GLU A 567 -17.22 -8.68 2.78
N PHE A 568 -16.63 -9.87 2.89
CA PHE A 568 -16.31 -10.75 1.76
C PHE A 568 -17.32 -11.89 1.66
N CYS A 569 -17.86 -12.09 0.46
CA CYS A 569 -18.94 -13.03 0.21
C CYS A 569 -18.69 -13.82 -1.08
N THR A 570 -18.75 -15.15 -0.98
CA THR A 570 -18.69 -16.04 -2.14
C THR A 570 -20.10 -16.51 -2.53
N THR A 571 -20.48 -16.32 -3.78
CA THR A 571 -21.79 -16.71 -4.33
C THR A 571 -21.68 -17.94 -5.22
N SER A 572 -22.76 -18.71 -5.36
CA SER A 572 -22.75 -19.96 -6.13
C SER A 572 -22.88 -19.76 -7.64
N ALA A 573 -23.44 -18.62 -8.09
CA ALA A 573 -23.58 -18.23 -9.48
C ALA A 573 -23.81 -16.71 -9.59
N GLY A 574 -23.61 -16.13 -10.77
CA GLY A 574 -23.74 -14.68 -10.99
C GLY A 574 -25.16 -14.11 -10.82
N ASN A 575 -26.19 -14.95 -10.84
CA ASN A 575 -27.58 -14.56 -10.56
C ASN A 575 -27.99 -14.75 -9.08
N GLN A 576 -27.05 -15.10 -8.20
CA GLN A 576 -27.28 -15.32 -6.78
C GLN A 576 -26.63 -14.22 -5.95
N ASP A 577 -27.30 -13.77 -4.90
CA ASP A 577 -26.78 -12.74 -3.99
C ASP A 577 -26.46 -13.27 -2.58
N GLY A 578 -26.79 -14.55 -2.33
CA GLY A 578 -26.55 -15.23 -1.06
C GLY A 578 -25.12 -15.77 -0.92
N CYS A 579 -24.55 -15.62 0.28
CA CYS A 579 -23.15 -15.94 0.59
C CYS A 579 -22.91 -17.41 0.99
N ALA A 580 -23.67 -18.34 0.43
CA ALA A 580 -23.63 -19.76 0.77
C ALA A 580 -23.13 -20.60 -0.41
N ALA A 581 -21.93 -20.31 -0.91
CA ALA A 581 -21.30 -21.14 -1.93
C ALA A 581 -20.67 -22.39 -1.31
N GLY A 582 -21.05 -23.58 -1.81
CA GLY A 582 -20.41 -24.85 -1.45
C GLY A 582 -19.03 -25.08 -2.10
N GLN A 583 -18.58 -24.15 -2.95
CA GLN A 583 -17.27 -24.14 -3.60
C GLN A 583 -16.60 -22.78 -3.38
N SER A 584 -15.28 -22.73 -3.57
CA SER A 584 -14.48 -21.55 -3.21
C SER A 584 -14.25 -20.60 -4.38
N ALA A 585 -14.27 -19.30 -4.09
CA ALA A 585 -13.61 -18.28 -4.93
C ALA A 585 -12.17 -18.07 -4.47
N GLU A 586 -11.36 -17.36 -5.26
CA GLU A 586 -9.95 -17.15 -4.96
C GLU A 586 -9.53 -15.68 -5.01
N VAL A 587 -8.68 -15.26 -4.07
CA VAL A 587 -7.98 -13.97 -4.12
C VAL A 587 -6.48 -14.21 -4.04
N VAL A 588 -5.76 -13.72 -5.04
CA VAL A 588 -4.30 -13.81 -5.15
C VAL A 588 -3.70 -12.44 -4.92
N TYR A 589 -3.01 -12.28 -3.80
CA TYR A 589 -2.26 -11.08 -3.49
C TYR A 589 -1.07 -10.93 -4.43
N ILE A 590 -1.12 -9.92 -5.29
CA ILE A 590 0.04 -9.46 -6.03
C ILE A 590 0.36 -8.07 -5.51
N ARG A 591 1.53 -7.97 -4.88
CA ARG A 591 2.00 -6.71 -4.30
C ARG A 591 2.14 -5.65 -5.38
N ILE A 592 1.65 -4.44 -5.07
CA ILE A 592 1.84 -3.27 -5.93
C ILE A 592 2.94 -2.41 -5.33
N PRO A 593 4.05 -2.14 -6.05
CA PRO A 593 5.11 -1.26 -5.60
C PRO A 593 4.55 0.11 -5.17
N ARG A 594 5.15 0.72 -4.14
CA ARG A 594 4.61 1.97 -3.56
C ARG A 594 4.54 3.10 -4.58
N ASP A 595 5.58 3.23 -5.39
CA ASP A 595 5.70 4.28 -6.41
C ASP A 595 4.70 4.10 -7.56
N ASN A 596 4.16 2.88 -7.73
CA ASN A 596 3.16 2.55 -8.74
C ASN A 596 1.82 2.10 -8.12
N ARG A 597 1.53 2.50 -6.88
CA ARG A 597 0.21 2.30 -6.28
C ARG A 597 -0.74 3.42 -6.73
N PRO A 598 -1.99 3.13 -7.10
CA PRO A 598 -2.99 4.16 -7.36
C PRO A 598 -3.10 5.14 -6.18
N LEU A 599 -2.75 6.42 -6.41
CA LEU A 599 -2.49 7.38 -5.34
C LEU A 599 -3.68 7.70 -4.43
N ALA A 600 -4.90 7.51 -4.95
CA ALA A 600 -6.14 7.75 -4.22
C ALA A 600 -6.67 6.51 -3.49
N MET A 601 -6.01 5.35 -3.61
CA MET A 601 -6.31 4.16 -2.82
C MET A 601 -5.67 4.27 -1.43
N PRO A 602 -6.36 3.83 -0.36
CA PRO A 602 -5.81 3.85 0.99
C PRO A 602 -4.61 2.92 1.05
N ALA A 603 -3.63 3.26 1.87
CA ALA A 603 -2.45 2.43 2.15
C ALA A 603 -2.36 2.17 3.66
N PRO A 604 -3.13 1.20 4.20
CA PRO A 604 -3.17 0.92 5.62
C PRO A 604 -1.79 0.61 6.20
N ARG A 605 -1.47 1.23 7.32
CA ARG A 605 -0.19 1.13 8.03
C ARG A 605 -0.41 0.48 9.39
N GLY A 606 0.35 -0.55 9.72
CA GLY A 606 0.29 -1.24 11.01
C GLY A 606 0.87 -0.42 12.18
N GLY A 607 1.67 0.60 11.87
CA GLY A 607 2.30 1.47 12.84
C GLY A 607 2.50 2.89 12.32
N LYS A 608 3.15 3.72 13.14
CA LYS A 608 3.65 5.03 12.73
C LYS A 608 5.18 4.92 12.65
N PRO A 609 5.82 5.45 11.60
CA PRO A 609 7.27 5.47 11.56
C PRO A 609 7.76 6.41 12.66
N VAL A 610 8.56 5.87 13.58
CA VAL A 610 9.13 6.62 14.71
C VAL A 610 10.63 6.34 14.77
N PHE A 611 11.39 7.42 14.81
CA PHE A 611 12.77 7.41 15.28
C PHE A 611 12.89 8.48 16.36
N ARG A 612 12.96 8.07 17.62
CA ARG A 612 13.01 9.01 18.76
C ARG A 612 14.09 8.60 19.74
N VAL A 613 14.94 9.55 20.12
CA VAL A 613 15.87 9.39 21.24
C VAL A 613 15.11 9.75 22.51
N LEU A 614 14.97 8.79 23.43
CA LEU A 614 14.26 8.96 24.69
C LEU A 614 15.19 9.41 25.82
N SER A 615 16.41 8.90 25.82
CA SER A 615 17.45 9.31 26.76
C SER A 615 18.83 9.09 26.15
N TYR A 616 19.80 9.82 26.68
CA TYR A 616 21.21 9.68 26.39
C TYR A 616 21.98 9.78 27.72
N GLU A 617 22.98 8.95 27.92
CA GLU A 617 23.82 8.91 29.11
C GLU A 617 25.26 8.59 28.73
N ARG A 618 26.23 9.23 29.40
CA ARG A 618 27.65 8.89 29.34
C ARG A 618 28.21 8.73 30.75
N ARG A 619 29.10 7.75 30.94
CA ARG A 619 29.77 7.46 32.22
C ARG A 619 31.16 6.90 32.06
#